data_AF-G8PVD5-F1
#
_entry.id   AF-G8PVD5-F1
#
_cell.length_a   1.000
_cell.length_b   1.000
_cell.length_c   1.000
_cell.angle_alpha   90.00
_cell.angle_beta   90.00
_cell.angle_gamma   90.00
#
_symmetry.space_group_name_H-M   'P 1'
#
loop_
_entity.id
_entity.type
_entity.pdbx_description
1 polymer ?
#
loop_
_entity_poly.entity_id
_entity_poly.type
_entity_poly.pdbx_seq_one_letter_code
_entity_poly.pdbx_strand_id
1 'polypeptide(L)'
;MNTSRPLEKISHNTLFREGDIFVLFGELFGRGYATGLLEQAKAAGMDVIGITVGRRDADNTLRALTDEELAEAEANLGGKIINVPLMAGFDQDAPEGTPTPTELVNEMTMDSWQEHKLDWDHLAKCRELGTERFKASLAKIMEQLNGMIPAGKNVFFAHTMAGGIPRAKVFMAIANRIYKGRGARHMPSQNLIDSDLGKLILQNFDEVTANSFGHLLEASKSIRERIEADGGQVRYTAYGYHGTRVLIEGEYKWQTYTSYTQGFAKMNLENFAKTAWDNGVKATVFNCPEIRTNSSDVFAGIELSLLPLLAAFKKEGGGAWVDGIWQKCQDLLKDDATVEGMLQKVSDYQQDDAMQPFYNFEAWPMQNSAAQVDKTVGTSQEIVDLHKNRKELISDELSQHVVAATGALIFGEASEPAAPVLWLDHDMVAQSLIQSN
;
A
#
# COMPACT_ATOMS: atom_id res chain seq x y z
N MET A 1 -16.44 -9.77 -4.35
CA MET A 1 -17.14 -9.24 -3.17
C MET A 1 -17.92 -8.04 -3.66
N ASN A 2 -19.16 -7.83 -3.21
CA ASN A 2 -20.02 -6.74 -3.71
C ASN A 2 -20.14 -5.60 -2.69
N THR A 3 -19.49 -5.73 -1.53
CA THR A 3 -19.41 -4.73 -0.47
C THR A 3 -18.12 -4.96 0.32
N SER A 4 -17.68 -3.95 1.09
CA SER A 4 -16.54 -4.09 1.99
C SER A 4 -16.85 -5.06 3.13
N ARG A 5 -15.82 -5.72 3.66
CA ARG A 5 -15.91 -6.56 4.87
C ARG A 5 -15.09 -5.93 5.99
N PRO A 6 -15.70 -5.08 6.83
CA PRO A 6 -14.98 -4.40 7.90
C PRO A 6 -14.52 -5.35 8.98
N LEU A 7 -13.41 -5.00 9.64
CA LEU A 7 -13.07 -5.58 10.93
C LEU A 7 -14.08 -5.07 11.98
N GLU A 8 -14.74 -5.99 12.68
CA GLU A 8 -15.85 -5.65 13.59
C GLU A 8 -15.43 -5.49 15.05
N LYS A 9 -14.24 -6.00 15.42
CA LYS A 9 -13.72 -5.96 16.79
C LYS A 9 -12.21 -5.78 16.79
N ILE A 10 -11.70 -5.16 17.86
CA ILE A 10 -10.27 -5.10 18.14
C ILE A 10 -9.84 -6.46 18.68
N SER A 11 -9.02 -7.17 17.90
CA SER A 11 -8.36 -8.40 18.33
C SER A 11 -6.99 -8.07 18.95
N HIS A 12 -6.56 -8.89 19.90
CA HIS A 12 -5.25 -8.77 20.53
C HIS A 12 -4.39 -9.97 20.18
N ASN A 13 -3.07 -9.77 20.12
CA ASN A 13 -2.13 -10.84 19.84
C ASN A 13 -2.21 -11.91 20.94
N THR A 14 -2.48 -13.14 20.52
CA THR A 14 -2.52 -14.33 21.40
C THR A 14 -1.57 -15.43 20.93
N LEU A 15 -0.94 -15.24 19.76
CA LEU A 15 -0.13 -16.26 19.11
C LEU A 15 1.37 -15.99 19.23
N PHE A 16 1.79 -14.79 18.85
CA PHE A 16 3.21 -14.47 18.69
C PHE A 16 3.85 -14.07 20.01
N ARG A 17 5.07 -14.56 20.24
CA ARG A 17 5.84 -14.34 21.47
C ARG A 17 7.33 -14.23 21.20
N GLU A 18 8.10 -14.05 22.26
CA GLU A 18 9.55 -13.94 22.19
C GLU A 18 10.21 -15.11 21.42
N GLY A 19 11.05 -14.75 20.45
CA GLY A 19 11.76 -15.67 19.56
C GLY A 19 10.91 -16.37 18.50
N ASP A 20 9.62 -16.00 18.33
CA ASP A 20 8.92 -16.26 17.08
C ASP A 20 9.46 -15.33 15.98
N ILE A 21 9.25 -15.68 14.71
CA ILE A 21 9.94 -15.02 13.59
C ILE A 21 8.98 -14.09 12.83
N PHE A 22 9.36 -12.83 12.68
CA PHE A 22 8.68 -11.88 11.80
C PHE A 22 9.50 -11.70 10.52
N VAL A 23 8.88 -11.92 9.37
CA VAL A 23 9.51 -11.80 8.05
C VAL A 23 8.89 -10.63 7.29
N LEU A 24 9.65 -9.55 7.11
CA LEU A 24 9.26 -8.46 6.24
C LEU A 24 9.53 -8.83 4.77
N PHE A 25 8.48 -9.14 4.03
CA PHE A 25 8.54 -9.46 2.61
C PHE A 25 8.31 -8.22 1.75
N GLY A 26 9.36 -7.42 1.71
CA GLY A 26 9.48 -6.12 1.06
C GLY A 26 10.62 -5.35 1.75
N GLU A 27 10.91 -4.14 1.30
CA GLU A 27 11.97 -3.31 1.90
C GLU A 27 11.36 -2.10 2.60
N LEU A 28 11.83 -1.79 3.81
CA LEU A 28 11.31 -0.70 4.63
C LEU A 28 11.88 0.63 4.14
N PHE A 29 11.04 1.47 3.53
CA PHE A 29 11.41 2.81 3.09
C PHE A 29 10.65 3.89 3.87
N GLY A 30 11.38 4.70 4.64
CA GLY A 30 10.81 5.83 5.39
C GLY A 30 9.69 5.41 6.34
N ARG A 31 8.70 6.29 6.52
CA ARG A 31 7.52 6.04 7.35
C ARG A 31 6.38 5.56 6.47
N GLY A 32 6.19 4.25 6.41
CA GLY A 32 5.08 3.61 5.70
C GLY A 32 4.29 2.69 6.62
N TYR A 33 3.21 2.11 6.12
CA TYR A 33 2.34 1.20 6.87
C TYR A 33 3.10 0.07 7.59
N ALA A 34 4.12 -0.49 6.94
CA ALA A 34 4.93 -1.59 7.46
C ALA A 34 5.62 -1.24 8.79
N THR A 35 5.92 0.03 9.04
CA THR A 35 6.59 0.48 10.27
C THR A 35 5.75 0.15 11.50
N GLY A 36 4.44 0.43 11.45
CA GLY A 36 3.55 0.16 12.59
C GLY A 36 3.46 -1.33 12.92
N LEU A 37 3.38 -2.20 11.91
CA LEU A 37 3.34 -3.65 12.12
C LEU A 37 4.67 -4.20 12.64
N LEU A 38 5.79 -3.68 12.12
CA LEU A 38 7.13 -4.04 12.57
C LEU A 38 7.35 -3.68 14.05
N GLU A 39 6.87 -2.51 14.48
CA GLU A 39 6.94 -2.08 15.88
C GLU A 39 6.19 -3.04 16.80
N GLN A 40 5.02 -3.54 16.40
CA GLN A 40 4.27 -4.55 17.18
C GLN A 40 5.02 -5.88 17.27
N ALA A 41 5.59 -6.35 16.17
CA ALA A 41 6.40 -7.58 16.16
C ALA A 41 7.62 -7.47 17.09
N LYS A 42 8.33 -6.34 17.04
CA LYS A 42 9.44 -6.04 17.96
C LYS A 42 8.99 -5.97 19.41
N ALA A 43 7.87 -5.30 19.68
CA ALA A 43 7.32 -5.20 21.03
C ALA A 43 6.91 -6.56 21.62
N ALA A 44 6.51 -7.51 20.77
CA ALA A 44 6.24 -8.90 21.15
C ALA A 44 7.51 -9.78 21.33
N GLY A 45 8.71 -9.21 21.10
CA GLY A 45 9.99 -9.92 21.20
C GLY A 45 10.29 -10.85 20.04
N MET A 46 9.65 -10.66 18.88
CA MET A 46 9.91 -11.49 17.70
C MET A 46 11.26 -11.17 17.08
N ASP A 47 11.93 -12.19 16.55
CA ASP A 47 13.13 -12.02 15.75
C ASP A 47 12.74 -11.52 14.35
N VAL A 48 13.29 -10.36 13.96
CA VAL A 48 12.97 -9.71 12.69
C VAL A 48 13.96 -10.15 11.61
N ILE A 49 13.43 -10.64 10.50
CA ILE A 49 14.15 -10.95 9.27
C ILE A 49 13.51 -10.17 8.12
N GLY A 50 14.32 -9.53 7.29
CA GLY A 50 13.87 -8.82 6.09
C GLY A 50 14.48 -9.38 4.82
N ILE A 51 13.93 -8.93 3.69
CA ILE A 51 14.53 -9.10 2.37
C ILE A 51 14.99 -7.73 1.84
N THR A 52 15.77 -7.74 0.78
CA THR A 52 16.11 -6.53 0.03
C THR A 52 15.67 -6.65 -1.42
N VAL A 53 15.28 -5.54 -2.02
CA VAL A 53 15.08 -5.48 -3.48
C VAL A 53 16.42 -5.38 -4.23
N GLY A 54 17.53 -5.22 -3.52
CA GLY A 54 18.85 -4.96 -4.08
C GLY A 54 18.99 -3.52 -4.60
N ARG A 55 20.04 -3.28 -5.38
CA ARG A 55 20.29 -2.00 -6.06
C ARG A 55 20.64 -2.26 -7.52
N ARG A 56 20.66 -1.20 -8.33
CA ARG A 56 21.16 -1.28 -9.70
C ARG A 56 22.46 -0.50 -9.83
N ASP A 57 23.42 -1.08 -10.53
CA ASP A 57 24.66 -0.42 -10.89
C ASP A 57 24.44 0.62 -12.01
N ALA A 58 25.50 1.36 -12.36
CA ALA A 58 25.44 2.40 -13.38
C ALA A 58 25.07 1.86 -14.78
N ASP A 59 25.38 0.59 -15.05
CA ASP A 59 24.98 -0.15 -16.24
C ASP A 59 23.56 -0.75 -16.14
N ASN A 60 22.83 -0.42 -15.07
CA ASN A 60 21.50 -0.91 -14.74
C ASN A 60 21.43 -2.39 -14.33
N THR A 61 22.56 -3.07 -14.09
CA THR A 61 22.59 -4.45 -13.61
C THR A 61 22.07 -4.55 -12.18
N LEU A 62 21.17 -5.51 -11.90
CA LEU A 62 20.65 -5.75 -10.54
C LEU A 62 21.72 -6.46 -9.69
N ARG A 63 22.02 -5.90 -8.52
CA ARG A 63 23.02 -6.41 -7.59
C ARG A 63 22.52 -6.46 -6.14
N ALA A 64 23.20 -7.28 -5.34
CA ALA A 64 23.06 -7.30 -3.89
C ALA A 64 23.49 -5.96 -3.26
N LEU A 65 23.10 -5.75 -2.01
CA LEU A 65 23.58 -4.63 -1.21
C LEU A 65 25.08 -4.80 -0.95
N THR A 66 25.82 -3.70 -0.94
CA THR A 66 27.18 -3.67 -0.37
C THR A 66 27.11 -3.87 1.14
N ASP A 67 28.25 -4.14 1.80
CA ASP A 67 28.28 -4.31 3.26
C ASP A 67 27.78 -3.06 4.01
N GLU A 68 28.07 -1.87 3.49
CA GLU A 68 27.60 -0.59 4.05
C GLU A 68 26.09 -0.42 3.88
N GLU A 69 25.57 -0.66 2.66
CA GLU A 69 24.13 -0.60 2.37
C GLU A 69 23.36 -1.64 3.20
N LEU A 70 23.92 -2.84 3.38
CA LEU A 70 23.33 -3.89 4.18
C LEU A 70 23.29 -3.51 5.66
N ALA A 71 24.39 -2.99 6.21
CA ALA A 71 24.44 -2.56 7.61
C ALA A 71 23.43 -1.43 7.89
N GLU A 72 23.30 -0.46 6.98
CA GLU A 72 22.29 0.61 7.09
C GLU A 72 20.86 0.04 7.03
N ALA A 73 20.60 -0.88 6.09
CA ALA A 73 19.30 -1.48 5.93
C ALA A 73 18.91 -2.36 7.14
N GLU A 74 19.85 -3.14 7.69
CA GLU A 74 19.64 -3.94 8.91
C GLU A 74 19.42 -3.06 10.15
N ALA A 75 20.14 -1.93 10.26
CA ALA A 75 19.93 -0.97 11.33
C ALA A 75 18.54 -0.32 11.26
N ASN A 76 18.10 0.06 10.05
CA ASN A 76 16.76 0.62 9.82
C ASN A 76 15.65 -0.41 10.12
N LEU A 77 15.84 -1.67 9.68
CA LEU A 77 14.91 -2.76 9.97
C LEU A 77 14.92 -3.14 11.46
N GLY A 78 16.06 -3.04 12.14
CA GLY A 78 16.28 -3.59 13.47
C GLY A 78 16.23 -5.12 13.47
N GLY A 79 16.81 -5.75 12.45
CA GLY A 79 16.77 -7.19 12.21
C GLY A 79 17.72 -7.58 11.07
N LYS A 80 17.90 -8.88 10.85
CA LYS A 80 18.77 -9.37 9.76
C LYS A 80 18.12 -9.19 8.40
N ILE A 81 18.91 -8.96 7.36
CA ILE A 81 18.44 -8.95 5.97
C ILE A 81 19.10 -10.06 5.17
N ILE A 82 18.28 -10.87 4.50
CA ILE A 82 18.77 -11.82 3.51
C ILE A 82 19.18 -11.03 2.26
N ASN A 83 20.48 -10.89 2.05
CA ASN A 83 21.07 -10.05 0.99
C ASN A 83 21.02 -10.72 -0.40
N VAL A 84 19.81 -11.04 -0.87
CA VAL A 84 19.53 -11.55 -2.22
C VAL A 84 18.55 -10.59 -2.88
N PRO A 85 18.87 -9.99 -4.05
CA PRO A 85 18.00 -9.05 -4.73
C PRO A 85 16.67 -9.65 -5.15
N LEU A 86 15.60 -9.20 -4.50
CA LEU A 86 14.23 -9.62 -4.78
C LEU A 86 13.42 -8.47 -5.40
N MET A 87 13.94 -7.91 -6.50
CA MET A 87 13.22 -6.89 -7.27
C MET A 87 12.03 -7.52 -8.00
N ALA A 88 10.80 -7.16 -7.63
CA ALA A 88 9.60 -7.58 -8.36
C ALA A 88 9.42 -6.78 -9.66
N GLY A 89 8.52 -7.26 -10.52
CA GLY A 89 8.25 -6.64 -11.81
C GLY A 89 9.25 -7.05 -12.89
N PHE A 90 9.01 -6.59 -14.12
CA PHE A 90 9.75 -6.99 -15.32
C PHE A 90 10.16 -5.81 -16.22
N ASP A 91 9.93 -4.57 -15.78
CA ASP A 91 10.15 -3.38 -16.62
C ASP A 91 11.62 -3.13 -17.02
N GLN A 92 12.55 -3.83 -16.37
CA GLN A 92 14.00 -3.79 -16.62
C GLN A 92 14.57 -5.16 -17.03
N ASP A 93 13.71 -6.13 -17.35
CA ASP A 93 14.12 -7.47 -17.76
C ASP A 93 13.95 -7.62 -19.27
N ALA A 94 14.91 -8.28 -19.93
CA ALA A 94 14.88 -8.53 -21.37
C ALA A 94 15.78 -9.70 -21.75
N PRO A 95 15.50 -10.38 -22.87
CA PRO A 95 16.48 -11.25 -23.51
C PRO A 95 17.80 -10.52 -23.80
N GLU A 96 18.92 -11.23 -23.73
CA GLU A 96 20.24 -10.64 -23.99
C GLU A 96 20.30 -9.93 -25.35
N GLY A 97 20.81 -8.70 -25.37
CA GLY A 97 20.95 -7.89 -26.58
C GLY A 97 19.65 -7.27 -27.12
N THR A 98 18.54 -7.37 -26.39
CA THR A 98 17.24 -6.79 -26.77
C THR A 98 16.78 -5.73 -25.76
N PRO A 99 15.92 -4.78 -26.16
CA PRO A 99 15.50 -3.69 -25.27
C PRO A 99 14.56 -4.17 -24.16
N THR A 100 14.72 -3.58 -22.98
CA THR A 100 13.79 -3.71 -21.86
C THR A 100 12.46 -2.98 -22.13
N PRO A 101 11.37 -3.32 -21.42
CA PRO A 101 10.12 -2.57 -21.50
C PRO A 101 10.31 -1.08 -21.20
N THR A 102 11.20 -0.72 -20.27
CA THR A 102 11.52 0.68 -19.95
C THR A 102 12.20 1.41 -21.10
N GLU A 103 13.11 0.75 -21.81
CA GLU A 103 13.75 1.35 -23.00
C GLU A 103 12.71 1.62 -24.10
N LEU A 104 11.81 0.66 -24.36
CA LEU A 104 10.72 0.82 -25.34
C LEU A 104 9.82 2.01 -25.02
N VAL A 105 9.37 2.17 -23.76
CA VAL A 105 8.49 3.29 -23.41
C VAL A 105 9.23 4.62 -23.26
N ASN A 106 10.57 4.63 -23.19
CA ASN A 106 11.35 5.87 -23.18
C ASN A 106 11.43 6.54 -24.57
N GLU A 107 11.02 5.85 -25.63
CA GLU A 107 10.86 6.43 -26.98
C GLU A 107 9.59 7.28 -27.10
N MET A 108 8.63 7.13 -26.17
CA MET A 108 7.37 7.85 -26.18
C MET A 108 7.53 9.33 -25.80
N THR A 109 6.74 10.19 -26.44
CA THR A 109 6.64 11.63 -26.10
C THR A 109 5.22 11.97 -25.65
N MET A 110 5.01 13.17 -25.10
CA MET A 110 3.68 13.65 -24.72
C MET A 110 2.69 13.68 -25.90
N ASP A 111 3.20 13.77 -27.13
CA ASP A 111 2.39 13.84 -28.35
C ASP A 111 2.11 12.45 -28.95
N SER A 112 2.95 11.45 -28.66
CA SER A 112 2.87 10.13 -29.30
C SER A 112 2.40 8.98 -28.41
N TRP A 113 2.47 9.11 -27.08
CA TRP A 113 2.29 7.98 -26.16
C TRP A 113 0.93 7.26 -26.26
N GLN A 114 -0.15 7.95 -26.64
CA GLN A 114 -1.49 7.34 -26.75
C GLN A 114 -1.58 6.38 -27.92
N GLU A 115 -0.91 6.70 -29.03
CA GLU A 115 -0.97 5.95 -30.28
C GLU A 115 0.21 4.99 -30.45
N HIS A 116 1.30 5.19 -29.70
CA HIS A 116 2.47 4.33 -29.72
C HIS A 116 2.09 2.87 -29.40
N LYS A 117 2.61 1.93 -30.20
CA LYS A 117 2.33 0.50 -30.07
C LYS A 117 3.56 -0.24 -29.60
N LEU A 118 3.36 -1.19 -28.70
CA LEU A 118 4.42 -2.03 -28.16
C LEU A 118 4.38 -3.41 -28.82
N ASP A 119 5.55 -4.03 -28.96
CA ASP A 119 5.65 -5.44 -29.36
C ASP A 119 5.30 -6.33 -28.16
N TRP A 120 4.06 -6.82 -28.14
CA TRP A 120 3.53 -7.62 -27.04
C TRP A 120 4.16 -9.01 -26.95
N ASP A 121 4.65 -9.59 -28.04
CA ASP A 121 5.33 -10.88 -28.02
C ASP A 121 6.71 -10.75 -27.37
N HIS A 122 7.39 -9.63 -27.62
CA HIS A 122 8.63 -9.28 -26.94
C HIS A 122 8.41 -9.00 -25.45
N LEU A 123 7.41 -8.18 -25.11
CA LEU A 123 7.06 -7.89 -23.71
C LEU A 123 6.70 -9.14 -22.91
N ALA A 124 6.03 -10.12 -23.53
CA ALA A 124 5.73 -11.40 -22.89
C ALA A 124 7.00 -12.16 -22.49
N LYS A 125 8.04 -12.16 -23.35
CA LYS A 125 9.34 -12.77 -23.03
C LYS A 125 10.07 -12.02 -21.90
N CYS A 126 10.03 -10.69 -21.93
CA CYS A 126 10.57 -9.87 -20.83
C CYS A 126 9.90 -10.19 -19.50
N ARG A 127 8.56 -10.34 -19.51
CA ARG A 127 7.78 -10.72 -18.33
C ARG A 127 8.15 -12.10 -17.82
N GLU A 128 8.23 -13.09 -18.70
CA GLU A 128 8.65 -14.46 -18.34
C GLU A 128 10.02 -14.46 -17.65
N LEU A 129 11.01 -13.77 -18.24
CA LEU A 129 12.35 -13.64 -17.64
C LEU A 129 12.34 -12.93 -16.28
N GLY A 130 11.55 -11.85 -16.14
CA GLY A 130 11.39 -11.14 -14.87
C GLY A 130 10.77 -12.03 -13.78
N THR A 131 9.74 -12.81 -14.12
CA THR A 131 9.12 -13.78 -13.23
C THR A 131 10.10 -14.90 -12.85
N GLU A 132 10.85 -15.46 -13.80
CA GLU A 132 11.87 -16.47 -13.55
C GLU A 132 12.98 -15.96 -12.62
N ARG A 133 13.50 -14.76 -12.89
CA ARG A 133 14.47 -14.08 -12.03
C ARG A 133 13.93 -13.92 -10.61
N PHE A 134 12.71 -13.42 -10.46
CA PHE A 134 12.09 -13.25 -9.15
C PHE A 134 11.96 -14.57 -8.40
N LYS A 135 11.45 -15.62 -9.05
CA LYS A 135 11.29 -16.96 -8.46
C LYS A 135 12.64 -17.58 -8.08
N ALA A 136 13.67 -17.42 -8.91
CA ALA A 136 15.01 -17.93 -8.63
C ALA A 136 15.66 -17.24 -7.42
N SER A 137 15.53 -15.90 -7.31
CA SER A 137 15.95 -15.17 -6.11
C SER A 137 15.15 -15.60 -4.88
N LEU A 138 13.83 -15.74 -5.02
CA LEU A 138 12.95 -16.14 -3.93
C LEU A 138 13.29 -17.54 -3.40
N ALA A 139 13.61 -18.49 -4.27
CA ALA A 139 14.04 -19.83 -3.85
C ALA A 139 15.29 -19.78 -2.96
N LYS A 140 16.29 -18.97 -3.32
CA LYS A 140 17.51 -18.76 -2.50
C LYS A 140 17.18 -18.11 -1.15
N ILE A 141 16.25 -17.16 -1.15
CA ILE A 141 15.78 -16.51 0.08
C ILE A 141 15.08 -17.52 0.98
N MET A 142 14.18 -18.35 0.44
CA MET A 142 13.47 -19.37 1.21
C MET A 142 14.42 -20.43 1.76
N GLU A 143 15.46 -20.83 1.01
CA GLU A 143 16.50 -21.74 1.50
C GLU A 143 17.23 -21.16 2.72
N GLN A 144 17.69 -19.91 2.64
CA GLN A 144 18.36 -19.24 3.75
C GLN A 144 17.42 -19.04 4.94
N LEU A 145 16.20 -18.55 4.69
CA LEU A 145 15.18 -18.30 5.70
C LEU A 145 14.81 -19.59 6.45
N ASN A 146 14.69 -20.72 5.76
CA ASN A 146 14.37 -22.00 6.39
C ASN A 146 15.41 -22.37 7.47
N GLY A 147 16.69 -22.08 7.23
CA GLY A 147 17.76 -22.30 8.20
C GLY A 147 17.76 -21.31 9.38
N MET A 148 17.01 -20.22 9.28
CA MET A 148 16.89 -19.19 10.33
C MET A 148 15.67 -19.40 11.24
N ILE A 149 14.74 -20.31 10.90
CA ILE A 149 13.52 -20.56 11.67
C ILE A 149 13.69 -21.80 12.55
N PRO A 150 13.81 -21.66 13.89
CA PRO A 150 13.91 -22.79 14.81
C PRO A 150 12.64 -23.65 14.81
N ALA A 151 12.76 -24.92 15.22
CA ALA A 151 11.62 -25.81 15.35
C ALA A 151 10.60 -25.31 16.39
N GLY A 152 9.30 -25.49 16.10
CA GLY A 152 8.20 -25.13 16.99
C GLY A 152 7.96 -23.61 17.17
N LYS A 153 8.62 -22.76 16.38
CA LYS A 153 8.40 -21.31 16.38
C LYS A 153 7.29 -20.91 15.42
N ASN A 154 6.53 -19.87 15.79
CA ASN A 154 5.57 -19.27 14.88
C ASN A 154 6.28 -18.35 13.89
N VAL A 155 5.71 -18.18 12.70
CA VAL A 155 6.24 -17.30 11.67
C VAL A 155 5.17 -16.38 11.11
N PHE A 156 5.47 -15.10 11.07
CA PHE A 156 4.62 -14.07 10.49
C PHE A 156 5.31 -13.50 9.24
N PHE A 157 4.80 -13.83 8.05
CA PHE A 157 5.17 -13.15 6.81
C PHE A 157 4.32 -11.90 6.55
N ALA A 158 4.93 -10.73 6.53
CA ALA A 158 4.28 -9.45 6.20
C ALA A 158 4.70 -8.99 4.79
N HIS A 159 3.82 -9.15 3.82
CA HIS A 159 4.02 -8.70 2.44
C HIS A 159 3.70 -7.21 2.30
N THR A 160 4.64 -6.47 1.69
CA THR A 160 4.54 -5.01 1.55
C THR A 160 4.85 -4.51 0.14
N MET A 161 5.08 -5.42 -0.82
CA MET A 161 5.41 -5.04 -2.19
C MET A 161 4.19 -4.42 -2.89
N ALA A 162 4.36 -3.22 -3.40
CA ALA A 162 3.41 -2.54 -4.28
C ALA A 162 4.18 -1.55 -5.16
N GLY A 163 3.80 -1.44 -6.43
CA GLY A 163 4.57 -0.64 -7.39
C GLY A 163 4.41 -1.16 -8.81
N GLY A 164 5.44 -0.97 -9.64
CA GLY A 164 5.47 -1.42 -11.03
C GLY A 164 5.36 -0.31 -12.07
N ILE A 165 5.50 0.97 -11.66
CA ILE A 165 5.60 2.08 -12.62
C ILE A 165 6.97 2.01 -13.30
N PRO A 166 7.07 1.83 -14.63
CA PRO A 166 8.34 1.90 -15.35
C PRO A 166 8.98 3.28 -15.19
N ARG A 167 10.31 3.35 -15.19
CA ARG A 167 11.05 4.63 -15.14
C ARG A 167 11.03 5.35 -16.49
N ALA A 168 9.84 5.69 -16.97
CA ALA A 168 9.60 6.38 -18.22
C ALA A 168 9.51 7.90 -18.02
N LYS A 169 10.31 8.67 -18.76
CA LYS A 169 10.32 10.15 -18.63
C LYS A 169 8.95 10.79 -18.87
N VAL A 170 8.20 10.28 -19.87
CA VAL A 170 6.88 10.81 -20.25
C VAL A 170 5.82 10.54 -19.18
N PHE A 171 5.96 9.46 -18.41
CA PHE A 171 4.93 9.02 -17.47
C PHE A 171 4.64 10.06 -16.39
N MET A 172 5.67 10.73 -15.86
CA MET A 172 5.45 11.75 -14.82
C MET A 172 4.61 12.94 -15.34
N ALA A 173 4.78 13.32 -16.60
CA ALA A 173 3.98 14.37 -17.21
C ALA A 173 2.52 13.92 -17.43
N ILE A 174 2.32 12.66 -17.85
CA ILE A 174 1.00 12.03 -18.00
C ILE A 174 0.30 11.96 -16.63
N ALA A 175 0.96 11.40 -15.62
CA ALA A 175 0.45 11.26 -14.26
C ALA A 175 0.05 12.61 -13.66
N ASN A 176 0.86 13.66 -13.85
CA ASN A 176 0.50 15.01 -13.40
C ASN A 176 -0.77 15.54 -14.08
N ARG A 177 -1.01 15.23 -15.36
CA ARG A 177 -2.25 15.64 -16.04
C ARG A 177 -3.46 14.83 -15.58
N ILE A 178 -3.29 13.54 -15.31
CA ILE A 178 -4.37 12.66 -14.84
C ILE A 178 -4.77 12.98 -13.40
N TYR A 179 -3.79 13.08 -12.49
CA TYR A 179 -4.05 13.19 -11.05
C TYR A 179 -4.19 14.64 -10.56
N LYS A 180 -3.67 15.63 -11.30
CA LYS A 180 -3.63 17.05 -10.88
C LYS A 180 -4.13 18.02 -11.95
N GLY A 181 -4.34 17.56 -13.18
CA GLY A 181 -4.72 18.41 -14.31
C GLY A 181 -6.17 18.86 -14.22
N ARG A 182 -6.38 20.18 -14.21
CA ARG A 182 -7.70 20.83 -14.21
C ARG A 182 -7.95 21.62 -15.49
N GLY A 183 -9.21 21.84 -15.85
CA GLY A 183 -9.60 22.58 -17.06
C GLY A 183 -8.88 22.05 -18.32
N ALA A 184 -8.22 22.93 -19.08
CA ALA A 184 -7.49 22.54 -20.29
C ALA A 184 -6.33 21.54 -20.07
N ARG A 185 -5.85 21.38 -18.82
CA ARG A 185 -4.80 20.41 -18.48
C ARG A 185 -5.34 19.04 -18.07
N HIS A 186 -6.65 18.91 -17.82
CA HIS A 186 -7.29 17.65 -17.48
C HIS A 186 -6.97 16.56 -18.52
N MET A 187 -6.81 15.34 -18.03
CA MET A 187 -6.64 14.15 -18.84
C MET A 187 -7.42 13.00 -18.21
N PRO A 188 -8.32 12.35 -18.95
CA PRO A 188 -8.99 11.16 -18.46
C PRO A 188 -7.97 10.05 -18.17
N SER A 189 -8.12 9.36 -17.04
CA SER A 189 -7.32 8.18 -16.71
C SER A 189 -7.56 7.05 -17.71
N GLN A 190 -8.74 6.99 -18.35
CA GLN A 190 -9.06 6.03 -19.41
C GLN A 190 -8.08 6.13 -20.59
N ASN A 191 -7.61 7.32 -20.95
CA ASN A 191 -6.60 7.48 -22.01
C ASN A 191 -5.31 6.73 -21.68
N LEU A 192 -4.92 6.68 -20.39
CA LEU A 192 -3.79 5.86 -19.96
C LEU A 192 -4.12 4.38 -20.11
N ILE A 193 -5.25 3.94 -19.55
CA ILE A 193 -5.67 2.54 -19.54
C ILE A 193 -5.79 1.94 -20.95
N ASP A 194 -6.27 2.73 -21.92
CA ASP A 194 -6.44 2.27 -23.31
C ASP A 194 -5.12 2.19 -24.10
N SER A 195 -4.12 2.99 -23.71
CA SER A 195 -2.80 3.01 -24.36
C SER A 195 -1.99 1.76 -24.07
N ASP A 196 -1.04 1.44 -24.95
CA ASP A 196 -0.13 0.31 -24.72
C ASP A 196 0.81 0.56 -23.52
N LEU A 197 1.15 1.83 -23.25
CA LEU A 197 1.85 2.24 -22.03
C LEU A 197 1.06 1.84 -20.77
N GLY A 198 -0.23 2.17 -20.71
CA GLY A 198 -1.05 1.84 -19.55
C GLY A 198 -1.25 0.34 -19.39
N LYS A 199 -1.45 -0.40 -20.48
CA LYS A 199 -1.52 -1.88 -20.45
C LYS A 199 -0.22 -2.51 -19.92
N LEU A 200 0.95 -2.01 -20.32
CA LEU A 200 2.24 -2.45 -19.77
C LEU A 200 2.32 -2.17 -18.26
N ILE A 201 1.94 -0.94 -17.85
CA ILE A 201 1.92 -0.55 -16.43
C ILE A 201 1.00 -1.47 -15.62
N LEU A 202 -0.19 -1.78 -16.13
CA LEU A 202 -1.15 -2.66 -15.46
C LEU A 202 -0.60 -4.09 -15.31
N GLN A 203 0.09 -4.62 -16.32
CA GLN A 203 0.77 -5.92 -16.17
C GLN A 203 1.87 -5.88 -15.11
N ASN A 204 2.66 -4.82 -15.08
CA ASN A 204 3.74 -4.70 -14.09
C ASN A 204 3.21 -4.41 -12.68
N PHE A 205 2.08 -3.72 -12.55
CA PHE A 205 1.34 -3.59 -11.28
C PHE A 205 0.91 -4.94 -10.75
N ASP A 206 0.37 -5.80 -11.61
CA ASP A 206 -0.03 -7.15 -11.24
C ASP A 206 1.17 -7.98 -10.76
N GLU A 207 2.29 -7.95 -11.48
CA GLU A 207 3.53 -8.65 -11.08
C GLU A 207 4.06 -8.19 -9.71
N VAL A 208 4.14 -6.87 -9.49
CA VAL A 208 4.73 -6.31 -8.27
C VAL A 208 3.77 -6.38 -7.08
N THR A 209 2.50 -6.03 -7.29
CA THR A 209 1.55 -5.77 -6.21
C THR A 209 0.73 -6.99 -5.82
N ALA A 210 0.50 -7.92 -6.76
CA ALA A 210 -0.32 -9.11 -6.53
C ALA A 210 0.48 -10.41 -6.63
N ASN A 211 1.12 -10.68 -7.77
CA ASN A 211 1.76 -11.97 -8.04
C ASN A 211 2.94 -12.23 -7.10
N SER A 212 3.64 -11.19 -6.65
CA SER A 212 4.67 -11.31 -5.61
C SER A 212 4.13 -11.93 -4.30
N PHE A 213 2.87 -11.70 -3.93
CA PHE A 213 2.23 -12.35 -2.78
C PHE A 213 1.89 -13.82 -3.09
N GLY A 214 1.40 -14.11 -4.29
CA GLY A 214 1.19 -15.48 -4.76
C GLY A 214 2.48 -16.31 -4.74
N HIS A 215 3.59 -15.73 -5.22
CA HIS A 215 4.91 -16.36 -5.21
C HIS A 215 5.43 -16.58 -3.79
N LEU A 216 5.21 -15.63 -2.86
CA LEU A 216 5.54 -15.82 -1.45
C LEU A 216 4.79 -17.04 -0.87
N LEU A 217 3.47 -17.12 -1.09
CA LEU A 217 2.63 -18.21 -0.58
C LEU A 217 3.06 -19.59 -1.11
N GLU A 218 3.42 -19.65 -2.39
CA GLU A 218 3.91 -20.85 -3.07
C GLU A 218 5.31 -21.25 -2.59
N ALA A 219 6.28 -20.34 -2.65
CA ALA A 219 7.68 -20.64 -2.36
C ALA A 219 7.93 -20.95 -0.88
N SER A 220 7.13 -20.39 0.03
CA SER A 220 7.20 -20.68 1.46
C SER A 220 6.44 -21.93 1.89
N LYS A 221 5.82 -22.68 0.97
CA LYS A 221 4.99 -23.85 1.29
C LYS A 221 5.72 -24.90 2.12
N SER A 222 6.92 -25.30 1.73
CA SER A 222 7.69 -26.32 2.45
C SER A 222 8.11 -25.86 3.85
N ILE A 223 8.45 -24.57 4.00
CA ILE A 223 8.74 -23.95 5.31
C ILE A 223 7.49 -24.01 6.19
N ARG A 224 6.33 -23.62 5.65
CA ARG A 224 5.06 -23.66 6.36
C ARG A 224 4.69 -25.06 6.83
N GLU A 225 4.74 -26.04 5.93
CA GLU A 225 4.44 -27.44 6.25
C GLU A 225 5.36 -27.98 7.36
N ARG A 226 6.66 -27.62 7.32
CA ARG A 226 7.61 -27.97 8.40
C ARG A 226 7.22 -27.33 9.73
N ILE A 227 6.96 -26.03 9.74
CA ILE A 227 6.59 -25.28 10.95
C ILE A 227 5.33 -25.87 11.59
N GLU A 228 4.30 -26.13 10.78
CA GLU A 228 3.03 -26.68 11.24
C GLU A 228 3.20 -28.13 11.76
N ALA A 229 4.04 -28.94 11.12
CA ALA A 229 4.38 -30.28 11.61
C ALA A 229 5.12 -30.24 12.96
N ASP A 230 5.93 -29.21 13.20
CA ASP A 230 6.63 -28.98 14.47
C ASP A 230 5.73 -28.30 15.54
N GLY A 231 4.45 -28.09 15.24
CA GLY A 231 3.47 -27.49 16.15
C GLY A 231 3.48 -25.96 16.19
N GLY A 232 4.26 -25.30 15.33
CA GLY A 232 4.20 -23.86 15.12
C GLY A 232 3.03 -23.44 14.23
N GLN A 233 2.85 -22.14 14.07
CA GLN A 233 1.80 -21.54 13.25
C GLN A 233 2.40 -20.53 12.27
N VAL A 234 1.86 -20.49 11.05
CA VAL A 234 2.27 -19.52 10.03
C VAL A 234 1.13 -18.58 9.68
N ARG A 235 1.44 -17.29 9.53
CA ARG A 235 0.51 -16.25 9.09
C ARG A 235 1.11 -15.44 7.95
N TYR A 236 0.26 -15.05 7.01
CA TYR A 236 0.61 -14.15 5.92
C TYR A 236 -0.31 -12.95 5.96
N THR A 237 0.25 -11.75 5.88
CA THR A 237 -0.54 -10.55 5.66
C THR A 237 -0.05 -9.78 4.46
N ALA A 238 -0.92 -9.00 3.86
CA ALA A 238 -0.55 -8.02 2.84
C ALA A 238 -1.36 -6.73 3.01
N TYR A 239 -0.77 -5.61 2.61
CA TYR A 239 -1.44 -4.31 2.62
C TYR A 239 -2.26 -4.12 1.34
N GLY A 240 -3.57 -4.06 1.50
CA GLY A 240 -4.55 -3.73 0.48
C GLY A 240 -4.94 -2.25 0.49
N TYR A 241 -5.59 -1.83 -0.58
CA TYR A 241 -6.40 -0.61 -0.63
C TYR A 241 -7.57 -0.88 -1.58
N HIS A 242 -8.78 -0.69 -1.08
CA HIS A 242 -10.02 -0.94 -1.83
C HIS A 242 -11.13 -0.03 -1.29
N GLY A 243 -10.80 1.26 -1.20
CA GLY A 243 -11.58 2.26 -0.49
C GLY A 243 -11.68 2.03 1.01
N THR A 244 -12.28 2.98 1.70
CA THR A 244 -12.35 3.05 3.17
C THR A 244 -13.69 3.62 3.59
N ARG A 245 -14.30 3.08 4.65
CA ARG A 245 -15.43 3.74 5.32
C ARG A 245 -14.93 4.88 6.19
N VAL A 246 -15.44 6.08 5.91
CA VAL A 246 -15.11 7.31 6.64
C VAL A 246 -16.40 7.96 7.13
N LEU A 247 -16.30 8.87 8.09
CA LEU A 247 -17.48 9.52 8.65
C LEU A 247 -18.04 10.57 7.67
N ILE A 248 -19.23 10.31 7.14
CA ILE A 248 -19.98 11.19 6.23
C ILE A 248 -21.40 11.35 6.81
N GLU A 249 -21.79 12.59 7.13
CA GLU A 249 -23.08 12.90 7.78
C GLU A 249 -23.36 12.09 9.06
N GLY A 250 -22.32 11.80 9.84
CA GLY A 250 -22.44 11.06 11.09
C GLY A 250 -22.51 9.53 10.95
N GLU A 251 -22.42 9.00 9.73
CA GLU A 251 -22.38 7.56 9.44
C GLU A 251 -21.06 7.15 8.77
N TYR A 252 -20.59 5.93 9.02
CA TYR A 252 -19.42 5.39 8.34
C TYR A 252 -19.82 4.86 6.96
N LYS A 253 -19.54 5.63 5.92
CA LYS A 253 -19.89 5.32 4.53
C LYS A 253 -18.63 5.02 3.73
N TRP A 254 -18.67 3.98 2.89
CA TRP A 254 -17.55 3.61 2.02
C TRP A 254 -17.33 4.68 0.95
N GLN A 255 -16.08 5.06 0.76
CA GLN A 255 -15.62 5.96 -0.30
C GLN A 255 -14.25 5.50 -0.82
N THR A 256 -13.73 6.19 -1.83
CA THR A 256 -12.40 5.92 -2.38
C THR A 256 -11.79 7.17 -3.03
N TYR A 257 -10.46 7.24 -3.04
CA TYR A 257 -9.73 8.08 -3.98
C TYR A 257 -9.97 7.60 -5.41
N THR A 258 -10.20 8.54 -6.34
CA THR A 258 -10.39 8.25 -7.76
C THR A 258 -9.48 9.13 -8.62
N SER A 259 -8.77 8.58 -9.62
CA SER A 259 -8.72 7.16 -10.03
C SER A 259 -7.55 6.41 -9.38
N TYR A 260 -7.80 5.24 -8.80
CA TYR A 260 -6.76 4.39 -8.22
C TYR A 260 -6.34 3.29 -9.20
N THR A 261 -5.36 3.57 -10.05
CA THR A 261 -4.93 2.68 -11.15
C THR A 261 -4.39 1.32 -10.70
N GLN A 262 -3.81 1.23 -9.50
CA GLN A 262 -3.39 -0.05 -8.90
C GLN A 262 -4.56 -0.93 -8.44
N GLY A 263 -5.81 -0.46 -8.51
CA GLY A 263 -6.95 -1.16 -7.95
C GLY A 263 -7.18 -2.55 -8.54
N PHE A 264 -6.91 -2.74 -9.83
CA PHE A 264 -6.98 -4.06 -10.46
C PHE A 264 -6.01 -5.06 -9.81
N ALA A 265 -4.77 -4.66 -9.56
CA ALA A 265 -3.77 -5.51 -8.90
C ALA A 265 -4.12 -5.73 -7.42
N LYS A 266 -4.69 -4.75 -6.73
CA LYS A 266 -5.17 -4.94 -5.34
C LYS A 266 -6.33 -5.94 -5.24
N MET A 267 -7.27 -5.93 -6.19
CA MET A 267 -8.29 -6.99 -6.25
C MET A 267 -7.69 -8.37 -6.55
N ASN A 268 -6.64 -8.45 -7.36
CA ASN A 268 -5.96 -9.72 -7.61
C ASN A 268 -5.19 -10.21 -6.36
N LEU A 269 -4.55 -9.30 -5.62
CA LEU A 269 -3.94 -9.57 -4.32
C LEU A 269 -4.96 -10.19 -3.34
N GLU A 270 -6.17 -9.64 -3.26
CA GLU A 270 -7.27 -10.23 -2.49
C GLU A 270 -7.64 -11.65 -2.95
N ASN A 271 -7.61 -11.92 -4.25
CA ASN A 271 -7.93 -13.23 -4.80
C ASN A 271 -6.86 -14.28 -4.44
N PHE A 272 -5.58 -13.91 -4.39
CA PHE A 272 -4.54 -14.78 -3.85
C PHE A 272 -4.80 -15.14 -2.39
N ALA A 273 -5.19 -14.18 -1.55
CA ALA A 273 -5.53 -14.45 -0.15
C ALA A 273 -6.75 -15.37 -0.01
N LYS A 274 -7.82 -15.13 -0.78
CA LYS A 274 -9.01 -16.01 -0.81
C LYS A 274 -8.65 -17.44 -1.23
N THR A 275 -7.89 -17.57 -2.31
CA THR A 275 -7.46 -18.89 -2.82
C THR A 275 -6.60 -19.62 -1.79
N ALA A 276 -5.67 -18.92 -1.13
CA ALA A 276 -4.85 -19.50 -0.07
C ALA A 276 -5.70 -19.95 1.12
N TRP A 277 -6.67 -19.13 1.51
CA TRP A 277 -7.61 -19.42 2.60
C TRP A 277 -8.47 -20.65 2.34
N ASP A 278 -8.99 -20.80 1.12
CA ASP A 278 -9.76 -21.98 0.70
C ASP A 278 -8.92 -23.27 0.76
N ASN A 279 -7.59 -23.15 0.68
CA ASN A 279 -6.63 -24.23 0.85
C ASN A 279 -6.08 -24.36 2.29
N GLY A 280 -6.71 -23.70 3.27
CA GLY A 280 -6.35 -23.78 4.69
C GLY A 280 -5.18 -22.89 5.10
N VAL A 281 -4.61 -22.09 4.20
CA VAL A 281 -3.50 -21.18 4.50
C VAL A 281 -4.04 -19.87 5.09
N LYS A 282 -3.54 -19.47 6.27
CA LYS A 282 -3.94 -18.23 6.94
C LYS A 282 -3.27 -17.00 6.31
N ALA A 283 -3.82 -16.57 5.18
CA ALA A 283 -3.41 -15.39 4.44
C ALA A 283 -4.51 -14.33 4.43
N THR A 284 -4.20 -13.12 4.88
CA THR A 284 -5.18 -12.03 4.98
C THR A 284 -4.66 -10.73 4.35
N VAL A 285 -5.44 -10.17 3.43
CA VAL A 285 -5.23 -8.80 2.94
C VAL A 285 -5.99 -7.84 3.83
N PHE A 286 -5.29 -6.84 4.35
CA PHE A 286 -5.89 -5.76 5.11
C PHE A 286 -5.98 -4.52 4.24
N ASN A 287 -7.20 -4.18 3.81
CA ASN A 287 -7.49 -2.94 3.12
C ASN A 287 -7.43 -1.79 4.14
N CYS A 288 -6.36 -0.99 4.04
CA CYS A 288 -6.07 0.09 4.98
C CYS A 288 -6.54 1.46 4.46
N PRO A 289 -6.70 2.47 5.35
CA PRO A 289 -7.13 3.79 4.96
C PRO A 289 -6.17 4.52 4.00
N GLU A 290 -6.68 5.58 3.40
CA GLU A 290 -5.88 6.57 2.71
C GLU A 290 -4.92 7.28 3.70
N ILE A 291 -3.63 7.25 3.42
CA ILE A 291 -2.62 8.03 4.15
C ILE A 291 -1.64 8.69 3.18
N ARG A 292 -0.94 9.72 3.67
CA ARG A 292 0.17 10.33 2.95
C ARG A 292 1.47 9.60 3.28
N THR A 293 2.11 9.11 2.24
CA THR A 293 3.40 8.40 2.24
C THR A 293 4.19 8.88 1.04
N ASN A 294 5.48 8.53 0.98
CA ASN A 294 6.31 8.77 -0.21
C ASN A 294 5.66 8.23 -1.51
N SER A 295 4.93 7.10 -1.43
CA SER A 295 4.24 6.50 -2.58
C SER A 295 2.92 7.17 -2.96
N SER A 296 2.28 7.91 -2.05
CA SER A 296 0.97 8.52 -2.27
C SER A 296 0.98 10.04 -2.44
N ASP A 297 2.12 10.71 -2.23
CA ASP A 297 2.26 12.17 -2.40
C ASP A 297 2.00 12.69 -3.83
N VAL A 298 2.00 11.80 -4.83
CA VAL A 298 1.60 12.16 -6.21
C VAL A 298 0.08 12.35 -6.34
N PHE A 299 -0.73 11.77 -5.45
CA PHE A 299 -2.18 11.78 -5.48
C PHE A 299 -2.73 12.99 -4.71
N ALA A 300 -2.96 14.09 -5.42
CA ALA A 300 -3.60 15.26 -4.82
C ALA A 300 -5.03 14.93 -4.36
N GLY A 301 -5.38 15.28 -3.12
CA GLY A 301 -6.70 15.04 -2.53
C GLY A 301 -6.84 13.71 -1.78
N ILE A 302 -5.79 12.90 -1.69
CA ILE A 302 -5.82 11.66 -0.88
C ILE A 302 -6.11 11.96 0.60
N GLU A 303 -5.66 13.12 1.10
CA GLU A 303 -5.92 13.57 2.46
C GLU A 303 -7.39 13.86 2.75
N LEU A 304 -8.22 14.10 1.73
CA LEU A 304 -9.64 14.43 1.94
C LEU A 304 -10.43 13.26 2.52
N SER A 305 -9.96 12.03 2.29
CA SER A 305 -10.50 10.82 2.89
C SER A 305 -9.98 10.59 4.31
N LEU A 306 -8.80 11.13 4.66
CA LEU A 306 -8.16 10.95 5.96
C LEU A 306 -8.68 11.94 7.02
N LEU A 307 -8.93 13.20 6.66
CA LEU A 307 -9.35 14.25 7.60
C LEU A 307 -10.60 13.90 8.44
N PRO A 308 -11.63 13.19 7.91
CA PRO A 308 -12.77 12.73 8.70
C PRO A 308 -12.42 11.84 9.90
N LEU A 309 -11.19 11.31 9.99
CA LEU A 309 -10.71 10.57 11.17
C LEU A 309 -10.79 11.42 12.45
N LEU A 310 -10.59 12.74 12.36
CA LEU A 310 -10.76 13.63 13.52
C LEU A 310 -12.18 13.59 14.08
N ALA A 311 -13.18 13.53 13.21
CA ALA A 311 -14.57 13.40 13.61
C ALA A 311 -14.87 11.99 14.14
N ALA A 312 -14.25 10.95 13.56
CA ALA A 312 -14.34 9.59 14.07
C ALA A 312 -13.80 9.47 15.51
N PHE A 313 -12.67 10.11 15.85
CA PHE A 313 -12.17 10.12 17.23
C PHE A 313 -13.19 10.65 18.24
N LYS A 314 -13.91 11.73 17.90
CA LYS A 314 -14.98 12.26 18.75
C LYS A 314 -16.19 11.31 18.83
N LYS A 315 -16.53 10.64 17.73
CA LYS A 315 -17.66 9.70 17.68
C LYS A 315 -17.41 8.41 18.47
N GLU A 316 -16.18 7.88 18.43
CA GLU A 316 -15.81 6.61 19.06
C GLU A 316 -15.43 6.72 20.55
N GLY A 317 -15.65 7.88 21.18
CA GLY A 317 -15.52 8.04 22.63
C GLY A 317 -14.90 9.37 23.07
N GLY A 318 -14.11 10.02 22.21
CA GLY A 318 -13.41 11.26 22.55
C GLY A 318 -12.42 11.08 23.72
N GLY A 319 -12.32 12.11 24.56
CA GLY A 319 -11.47 12.10 25.76
C GLY A 319 -10.22 12.98 25.63
N ALA A 320 -9.43 13.05 26.70
CA ALA A 320 -8.32 14.01 26.81
C ALA A 320 -7.23 13.82 25.72
N TRP A 321 -6.95 12.57 25.33
CA TRP A 321 -6.03 12.30 24.23
C TRP A 321 -6.57 12.84 22.90
N VAL A 322 -7.85 12.60 22.59
CA VAL A 322 -8.52 13.12 21.39
C VAL A 322 -8.54 14.66 21.39
N ASP A 323 -8.82 15.29 22.54
CA ASP A 323 -8.78 16.75 22.68
C ASP A 323 -7.37 17.29 22.40
N GLY A 324 -6.33 16.57 22.83
CA GLY A 324 -4.94 16.89 22.52
C GLY A 324 -4.63 16.83 21.02
N ILE A 325 -5.09 15.78 20.32
CA ILE A 325 -4.94 15.68 18.86
C ILE A 325 -5.72 16.79 18.15
N TRP A 326 -6.93 17.09 18.60
CA TRP A 326 -7.75 18.18 18.05
C TRP A 326 -7.02 19.52 18.16
N GLN A 327 -6.48 19.84 19.34
CA GLN A 327 -5.73 21.07 19.56
C GLN A 327 -4.46 21.11 18.72
N LYS A 328 -3.71 20.01 18.63
CA LYS A 328 -2.52 19.92 17.78
C LYS A 328 -2.85 20.20 16.31
N CYS A 329 -3.97 19.66 15.81
CA CYS A 329 -4.45 19.94 14.46
C CYS A 329 -4.86 21.40 14.29
N GLN A 330 -5.54 21.98 15.28
CA GLN A 330 -5.92 23.40 15.28
C GLN A 330 -4.69 24.32 15.26
N ASP A 331 -3.62 23.96 15.95
CA ASP A 331 -2.38 24.76 16.01
C ASP A 331 -1.65 24.82 14.66
N LEU A 332 -1.86 23.85 13.76
CA LEU A 332 -1.31 23.84 12.40
C LEU A 332 -2.04 24.79 11.44
N LEU A 333 -3.27 25.20 11.77
CA LEU A 333 -4.10 26.07 10.95
C LEU A 333 -3.81 27.55 11.22
N LYS A 334 -4.07 28.41 10.22
CA LYS A 334 -4.03 29.87 10.36
C LYS A 334 -5.03 30.35 11.39
N ASP A 335 -4.80 31.53 11.95
CA ASP A 335 -5.60 32.08 13.06
C ASP A 335 -7.08 32.32 12.69
N ASP A 336 -7.38 32.49 11.41
CA ASP A 336 -8.74 32.65 10.86
C ASP A 336 -9.40 31.34 10.40
N ALA A 337 -8.72 30.20 10.56
CA ALA A 337 -9.19 28.88 10.16
C ALA A 337 -9.42 27.96 11.38
N THR A 338 -10.44 27.09 11.28
CA THR A 338 -10.77 26.11 12.33
C THR A 338 -10.79 24.69 11.80
N VAL A 339 -10.51 23.73 12.68
CA VAL A 339 -10.64 22.29 12.36
C VAL A 339 -12.08 21.97 11.95
N GLU A 340 -13.07 22.52 12.63
CA GLU A 340 -14.48 22.37 12.29
C GLU A 340 -14.80 22.89 10.89
N GLY A 341 -14.30 24.07 10.52
CA GLY A 341 -14.51 24.65 9.19
C GLY A 341 -13.85 23.82 8.09
N MET A 342 -12.65 23.27 8.36
CA MET A 342 -11.97 22.32 7.47
C MET A 342 -12.80 21.03 7.30
N LEU A 343 -13.30 20.45 8.39
CA LEU A 343 -14.12 19.24 8.33
C LEU A 343 -15.45 19.49 7.60
N GLN A 344 -16.05 20.67 7.75
CA GLN A 344 -17.24 21.03 6.97
C GLN A 344 -16.93 21.07 5.46
N LYS A 345 -15.80 21.67 5.05
CA LYS A 345 -15.37 21.64 3.64
C LYS A 345 -15.20 20.23 3.10
N VAL A 346 -14.65 19.32 3.90
CA VAL A 346 -14.50 17.90 3.53
C VAL A 346 -15.87 17.23 3.46
N SER A 347 -16.77 17.51 4.39
CA SER A 347 -18.15 16.99 4.37
C SER A 347 -18.91 17.45 3.11
N ASP A 348 -18.80 18.72 2.75
CA ASP A 348 -19.40 19.28 1.53
C ASP A 348 -18.79 18.66 0.27
N TYR A 349 -17.49 18.35 0.29
CA TYR A 349 -16.83 17.60 -0.77
C TYR A 349 -17.39 16.18 -0.91
N GLN A 350 -17.50 15.45 0.20
CA GLN A 350 -18.01 14.08 0.22
C GLN A 350 -19.50 13.98 -0.15
N GLN A 351 -20.23 15.10 -0.14
CA GLN A 351 -21.65 15.18 -0.53
C GLN A 351 -21.85 15.81 -1.92
N ASP A 352 -20.79 16.27 -2.57
CA ASP A 352 -20.90 16.92 -3.87
C ASP A 352 -21.39 15.94 -4.94
N ASP A 353 -22.29 16.39 -5.82
CA ASP A 353 -22.85 15.59 -6.92
C ASP A 353 -21.75 15.07 -7.86
N ALA A 354 -20.63 15.78 -7.99
CA ALA A 354 -19.49 15.32 -8.78
C ALA A 354 -18.75 14.14 -8.13
N MET A 355 -18.91 13.92 -6.82
CA MET A 355 -18.26 12.85 -6.07
C MET A 355 -19.15 11.62 -5.89
N GLN A 356 -20.46 11.79 -5.72
CA GLN A 356 -21.39 10.67 -5.46
C GLN A 356 -21.26 9.47 -6.41
N PRO A 357 -21.10 9.64 -7.74
CA PRO A 357 -20.99 8.50 -8.66
C PRO A 357 -19.79 7.59 -8.37
N PHE A 358 -18.76 8.10 -7.68
CA PHE A 358 -17.52 7.39 -7.38
C PHE A 358 -17.58 6.55 -6.11
N TYR A 359 -18.65 6.67 -5.32
CA TYR A 359 -18.92 5.78 -4.18
C TYR A 359 -19.64 4.50 -4.61
N ASN A 360 -19.21 3.96 -5.75
CA ASN A 360 -19.70 2.71 -6.32
C ASN A 360 -18.64 1.60 -6.12
N PHE A 361 -18.88 0.74 -5.12
CA PHE A 361 -17.98 -0.36 -4.78
C PHE A 361 -17.80 -1.35 -5.94
N GLU A 362 -18.88 -1.74 -6.62
CA GLU A 362 -18.84 -2.76 -7.67
C GLU A 362 -18.09 -2.29 -8.92
N ALA A 363 -18.12 -0.98 -9.19
CA ALA A 363 -17.44 -0.37 -10.34
C ALA A 363 -15.98 0.03 -10.06
N TRP A 364 -15.48 -0.24 -8.85
CA TRP A 364 -14.13 0.15 -8.46
C TRP A 364 -13.04 -0.70 -9.17
N PRO A 365 -11.90 -0.11 -9.59
CA PRO A 365 -11.60 1.31 -9.60
C PRO A 365 -12.22 2.04 -10.81
N MET A 366 -12.87 3.17 -10.55
CA MET A 366 -13.46 4.00 -11.61
C MET A 366 -12.42 4.92 -12.27
N GLN A 367 -12.72 5.36 -13.49
CA GLN A 367 -11.94 6.37 -14.19
C GLN A 367 -12.29 7.76 -13.69
N ASN A 368 -11.32 8.68 -13.68
CA ASN A 368 -11.58 10.06 -13.27
C ASN A 368 -12.53 10.78 -14.25
N SER A 369 -13.08 11.91 -13.81
CA SER A 369 -13.81 12.85 -14.66
C SER A 369 -13.32 14.27 -14.41
N ALA A 370 -13.54 15.19 -15.36
CA ALA A 370 -13.11 16.57 -15.20
C ALA A 370 -13.72 17.23 -13.95
N ALA A 371 -15.02 17.02 -13.71
CA ALA A 371 -15.71 17.56 -12.54
C ALA A 371 -15.16 16.97 -11.23
N GLN A 372 -14.91 15.66 -11.19
CA GLN A 372 -14.34 15.00 -10.01
C GLN A 372 -12.92 15.48 -9.71
N VAL A 373 -12.07 15.64 -10.73
CA VAL A 373 -10.71 16.16 -10.54
C VAL A 373 -10.73 17.62 -10.13
N ASP A 374 -11.57 18.45 -10.75
CA ASP A 374 -11.72 19.86 -10.38
C ASP A 374 -12.15 20.01 -8.92
N LYS A 375 -13.11 19.20 -8.47
CA LYS A 375 -13.58 19.19 -7.08
C LYS A 375 -12.51 18.67 -6.13
N THR A 376 -11.89 17.54 -6.42
CA THR A 376 -10.87 16.90 -5.56
C THR A 376 -9.62 17.77 -5.41
N VAL A 377 -9.04 18.22 -6.53
CA VAL A 377 -7.82 19.06 -6.51
C VAL A 377 -8.13 20.45 -6.00
N GLY A 378 -9.31 21.00 -6.31
CA GLY A 378 -9.77 22.28 -5.78
C GLY A 378 -9.88 22.26 -4.26
N THR A 379 -10.64 21.32 -3.71
CA THR A 379 -10.80 21.19 -2.25
C THR A 379 -9.48 20.88 -1.56
N SER A 380 -8.65 19.99 -2.11
CA SER A 380 -7.30 19.72 -1.60
C SER A 380 -6.46 20.99 -1.46
N GLN A 381 -6.43 21.83 -2.51
CA GLN A 381 -5.69 23.09 -2.48
C GLN A 381 -6.27 24.07 -1.45
N GLU A 382 -7.60 24.17 -1.35
CA GLU A 382 -8.25 24.99 -0.31
C GLU A 382 -7.87 24.53 1.10
N ILE A 383 -7.87 23.22 1.37
CA ILE A 383 -7.46 22.68 2.68
C ILE A 383 -5.99 22.99 2.96
N VAL A 384 -5.10 22.77 2.00
CA VAL A 384 -3.67 23.10 2.15
C VAL A 384 -3.49 24.60 2.47
N ASP A 385 -4.29 25.47 1.86
CA ASP A 385 -4.22 26.91 2.09
C ASP A 385 -4.77 27.36 3.46
N LEU A 386 -5.45 26.50 4.22
CA LEU A 386 -5.82 26.76 5.61
C LEU A 386 -4.63 26.65 6.58
N HIS A 387 -3.54 26.00 6.17
CA HIS A 387 -2.39 25.73 7.04
C HIS A 387 -1.43 26.92 7.14
N LYS A 388 -0.78 27.07 8.29
CA LYS A 388 0.30 28.06 8.52
C LYS A 388 1.53 27.74 7.66
N ASN A 389 1.86 26.46 7.54
CA ASN A 389 2.98 25.96 6.76
C ASN A 389 2.52 24.83 5.83
N ARG A 390 2.71 24.99 4.52
CA ARG A 390 2.31 23.99 3.51
C ARG A 390 3.13 22.69 3.55
N LYS A 391 4.18 22.64 4.38
CA LYS A 391 5.02 21.46 4.61
C LYS A 391 4.67 20.71 5.90
N GLU A 392 3.76 21.24 6.70
CA GLU A 392 3.31 20.67 7.97
C GLU A 392 1.79 20.62 7.94
N LEU A 393 1.25 19.50 7.45
CA LEU A 393 -0.18 19.34 7.23
C LEU A 393 -0.79 18.45 8.32
N ILE A 394 -2.07 18.69 8.64
CA ILE A 394 -2.84 17.80 9.54
C ILE A 394 -2.80 16.35 9.05
N SER A 395 -2.77 16.14 7.73
CA SER A 395 -2.66 14.81 7.14
C SER A 395 -1.35 14.10 7.46
N ASP A 396 -0.25 14.81 7.73
CA ASP A 396 1.02 14.21 8.16
C ASP A 396 0.91 13.67 9.59
N GLU A 397 0.18 14.36 10.46
CA GLU A 397 -0.12 13.92 11.83
C GLU A 397 -1.05 12.70 11.82
N LEU A 398 -2.18 12.80 11.12
CA LEU A 398 -3.16 11.72 11.06
C LEU A 398 -2.60 10.46 10.41
N SER A 399 -1.74 10.58 9.41
CA SER A 399 -1.10 9.43 8.76
C SER A 399 -0.26 8.62 9.75
N GLN A 400 0.45 9.28 10.69
CA GLN A 400 1.24 8.59 11.72
C GLN A 400 0.35 7.79 12.67
N HIS A 401 -0.78 8.35 13.08
CA HIS A 401 -1.76 7.66 13.90
C HIS A 401 -2.37 6.45 13.19
N VAL A 402 -2.73 6.58 11.92
CA VAL A 402 -3.25 5.47 11.12
C VAL A 402 -2.21 4.35 10.98
N VAL A 403 -0.93 4.68 10.74
CA VAL A 403 0.16 3.69 10.66
C VAL A 403 0.29 2.92 11.97
N ALA A 404 0.29 3.61 13.11
CA ALA A 404 0.38 2.97 14.42
C ALA A 404 -0.83 2.05 14.70
N ALA A 405 -2.04 2.56 14.47
CA ALA A 405 -3.29 1.82 14.69
C ALA A 405 -3.38 0.56 13.82
N THR A 406 -3.14 0.71 12.51
CA THR A 406 -3.18 -0.42 11.57
C THR A 406 -2.13 -1.46 11.89
N GLY A 407 -0.95 -1.06 12.36
CA GLY A 407 0.06 -1.98 12.88
C GLY A 407 -0.49 -2.87 14.02
N ALA A 408 -1.08 -2.24 15.05
CA ALA A 408 -1.68 -2.94 16.18
C ALA A 408 -2.85 -3.85 15.79
N LEU A 409 -3.77 -3.33 14.96
CA LEU A 409 -4.93 -4.06 14.48
C LEU A 409 -4.54 -5.30 13.66
N ILE A 410 -3.61 -5.15 12.71
CA ILE A 410 -3.13 -6.27 11.89
C ILE A 410 -2.42 -7.30 12.76
N PHE A 411 -1.55 -6.86 13.67
CA PHE A 411 -0.80 -7.78 14.53
C PHE A 411 -1.71 -8.59 15.46
N GLY A 412 -2.72 -7.93 16.03
CA GLY A 412 -3.73 -8.57 16.86
C GLY A 412 -4.59 -9.57 16.08
N GLU A 413 -5.13 -9.15 14.94
CA GLU A 413 -6.00 -9.97 14.09
C GLU A 413 -5.25 -11.15 13.44
N ALA A 414 -3.96 -11.00 13.15
CA ALA A 414 -3.15 -12.06 12.54
C ALA A 414 -3.06 -13.34 13.40
N SER A 415 -3.27 -13.26 14.72
CA SER A 415 -3.26 -14.45 15.58
C SER A 415 -4.36 -15.45 15.18
N GLU A 416 -5.58 -14.94 15.00
CA GLU A 416 -6.77 -15.69 14.64
C GLU A 416 -7.62 -14.88 13.65
N PRO A 417 -7.20 -14.79 12.38
CA PRO A 417 -7.85 -13.92 11.42
C PRO A 417 -9.28 -14.39 11.14
N ALA A 418 -10.21 -13.43 11.00
CA ALA A 418 -11.62 -13.70 10.73
C ALA A 418 -11.92 -13.91 9.24
N ALA A 419 -11.04 -13.46 8.34
CA ALA A 419 -11.25 -13.50 6.89
C ALA A 419 -9.94 -13.42 6.09
N PRO A 420 -9.96 -13.82 4.79
CA PRO A 420 -8.86 -13.56 3.88
C PRO A 420 -8.77 -12.10 3.43
N VAL A 421 -9.83 -11.30 3.60
CA VAL A 421 -9.83 -9.86 3.27
C VAL A 421 -10.64 -9.10 4.31
N LEU A 422 -10.05 -8.06 4.89
CA LEU A 422 -10.63 -7.24 5.95
C LEU A 422 -10.34 -5.75 5.70
N TRP A 423 -11.28 -4.88 6.05
CA TRP A 423 -11.09 -3.42 6.01
C TRP A 423 -10.81 -2.87 7.41
N LEU A 424 -9.79 -2.02 7.51
CA LEU A 424 -9.43 -1.28 8.72
C LEU A 424 -9.91 0.16 8.58
N ASP A 425 -11.22 0.35 8.68
CA ASP A 425 -11.86 1.64 8.46
C ASP A 425 -11.65 2.64 9.62
N HIS A 426 -12.10 3.89 9.44
CA HIS A 426 -11.88 4.96 10.42
C HIS A 426 -12.50 4.68 11.80
N ASP A 427 -13.59 3.92 11.88
CA ASP A 427 -14.19 3.48 13.14
C ASP A 427 -13.17 2.66 13.95
N MET A 428 -12.65 1.60 13.34
CA MET A 428 -11.74 0.67 14.00
C MET A 428 -10.39 1.32 14.33
N VAL A 429 -9.89 2.18 13.43
CA VAL A 429 -8.68 2.98 13.69
C VAL A 429 -8.89 3.90 14.89
N ALA A 430 -10.02 4.62 14.96
CA ALA A 430 -10.31 5.53 16.05
C ALA A 430 -10.44 4.78 17.39
N GLN A 431 -11.20 3.69 17.43
CA GLN A 431 -11.35 2.84 18.62
C GLN A 431 -9.99 2.31 19.10
N SER A 432 -9.15 1.82 18.20
CA SER A 432 -7.83 1.28 18.55
C SER A 432 -6.91 2.32 19.19
N LEU A 433 -6.93 3.55 18.67
CA LEU A 433 -6.07 4.62 19.17
C LEU A 433 -6.55 5.14 20.53
N ILE A 434 -7.87 5.27 20.71
CA ILE A 434 -8.48 5.66 21.99
C ILE A 434 -8.26 4.58 23.05
N GLN A 435 -8.31 3.29 22.70
CA GLN A 435 -8.04 2.23 23.67
C GLN A 435 -6.58 2.21 24.14
N SER A 436 -5.66 2.69 23.29
CA SER A 436 -4.21 2.62 23.53
C SER A 436 -3.62 3.87 24.20
N ASN A 437 -4.41 4.94 24.40
CA ASN A 437 -3.98 6.22 24.97
C ASN A 437 -5.03 6.79 25.92
#